data_AF-A0A7K3CTL4-F1
#
_entry.id   AF-A0A7K3CTL4-F1
#
_cell.length_a   1.000
_cell.length_b   1.000
_cell.length_c   1.000
_cell.angle_alpha   90.00
_cell.angle_beta   90.00
_cell.angle_gamma   90.00
#
_symmetry.space_group_name_H-M   'P 1'
#
loop_
_entity.id
_entity.type
_entity.pdbx_description
1 polymer ?
#
loop_
_entity_poly.entity_id
_entity_poly.type
_entity_poly.pdbx_seq_one_letter_code
_entity_poly.pdbx_strand_id
1 'polypeptide(L)'
;ALRSRAIVRLAGRGGMVSVLAPEAQVVGRLTAGLQVAVVNGPEQVVVSGSPGELDAFVAACEGDGVQVRRIAVDYASHSPQVEELRDELLDVLAPIEPRAGQVPLFSTVTGDVIDTGVMDAEYWFTNLRQTVRFDAALKGLLGAGHRVFVESSPHPVLVGAVSQAAEGEGVSGVTAVGTLRRNEGGSARLLQSLAEVFVAGLAVDWSPWVAGGRLVELPTYAFQRRRHWLPAGRSVVDAAGLGLRPAGHPLLGAAV
;
A
#
# COMPACT_ATOMS: atom_id res chain seq x y z
N ALA A 1 -4.20 -2.97 24.37
CA ALA A 1 -4.94 -3.74 25.39
C ALA A 1 -6.10 -2.95 26.01
N LEU A 2 -5.88 -1.72 26.51
CA LEU A 2 -6.91 -0.92 27.19
C LEU A 2 -8.14 -0.64 26.32
N ARG A 3 -7.96 -0.13 25.10
CA ARG A 3 -9.04 0.08 24.11
C ARG A 3 -9.89 -1.19 23.90
N SER A 4 -9.25 -2.31 23.58
CA SER A 4 -9.95 -3.57 23.33
C SER A 4 -10.74 -4.04 24.55
N ARG A 5 -10.23 -3.81 25.76
CA ARG A 5 -10.92 -4.14 27.01
C ARG A 5 -12.17 -3.27 27.22
N ALA A 6 -12.08 -1.97 26.95
CA ALA A 6 -13.23 -1.06 27.03
C ALA A 6 -14.33 -1.43 26.02
N ILE A 7 -13.94 -1.81 24.79
CA ILE A 7 -14.86 -2.22 23.72
C ILE A 7 -15.73 -3.43 24.10
N VAL A 8 -15.27 -4.30 25.02
CA VAL A 8 -16.07 -5.45 25.50
C VAL A 8 -17.44 -5.03 26.03
N ARG A 9 -17.60 -3.81 26.55
CA ARG A 9 -18.90 -3.30 27.02
C ARG A 9 -19.93 -3.10 25.89
N LEU A 10 -19.47 -3.02 24.65
CA LEU A 10 -20.31 -2.90 23.46
C LEU A 10 -20.58 -4.25 22.77
N ALA A 11 -19.98 -5.33 23.26
CA ALA A 11 -20.12 -6.66 22.68
C ALA A 11 -21.59 -7.11 22.64
N GLY A 12 -21.97 -7.75 21.54
CA GLY A 12 -23.32 -8.23 21.23
C GLY A 12 -24.33 -7.13 20.86
N ARG A 13 -23.94 -5.85 20.90
CA ARG A 13 -24.87 -4.72 20.69
C ARG A 13 -24.72 -4.04 19.32
N GLY A 14 -23.78 -4.49 18.50
CA GLY A 14 -23.50 -3.90 17.18
C GLY A 14 -22.83 -4.90 16.24
N GLY A 15 -22.53 -4.45 15.03
CA GLY A 15 -21.77 -5.22 14.06
C GLY A 15 -21.14 -4.34 13.00
N MET A 16 -20.43 -4.98 12.07
CA MET A 16 -19.82 -4.30 10.93
C MET A 16 -19.90 -5.17 9.66
N VAL A 17 -20.06 -4.51 8.52
CA VAL A 17 -20.21 -5.15 7.20
C VAL A 17 -19.29 -4.46 6.20
N SER A 18 -18.43 -5.22 5.55
CA SER A 18 -17.68 -4.78 4.38
C SER A 18 -18.59 -4.81 3.16
N VAL A 19 -18.54 -3.76 2.34
CA VAL A 19 -19.33 -3.56 1.13
C VAL A 19 -18.38 -3.26 -0.02
N LEU A 20 -18.46 -4.03 -1.10
CA LEU A 20 -17.72 -3.75 -2.33
C LEU A 20 -18.56 -2.83 -3.23
N ALA A 21 -18.54 -1.54 -2.90
CA ALA A 21 -19.19 -0.49 -3.68
C ALA A 21 -18.62 0.89 -3.30
N PRO A 22 -18.86 1.94 -4.11
CA PRO A 22 -18.47 3.31 -3.78
C PRO A 22 -19.22 3.89 -2.59
N GLU A 23 -18.56 4.78 -1.83
CA GLU A 23 -19.15 5.47 -0.67
C GLU A 23 -20.50 6.12 -1.00
N ALA A 24 -20.60 6.82 -2.13
CA ALA A 24 -21.83 7.49 -2.53
C ALA A 24 -23.01 6.52 -2.69
N GLN A 25 -22.77 5.31 -3.23
CA GLN A 25 -23.79 4.28 -3.36
C GLN A 25 -24.17 3.69 -1.99
N VAL A 26 -23.19 3.52 -1.10
CA VAL A 26 -23.43 3.00 0.26
C VAL A 26 -24.23 4.00 1.09
N VAL A 27 -23.86 5.28 1.07
CA VAL A 27 -24.55 6.36 1.80
C VAL A 27 -26.02 6.46 1.39
N GLY A 28 -26.32 6.31 0.09
CA GLY A 28 -27.71 6.29 -0.41
C GLY A 28 -28.57 5.13 0.12
N ARG A 29 -27.96 4.12 0.77
CA ARG A 29 -28.63 2.93 1.33
C ARG A 29 -28.69 2.94 2.87
N LEU A 30 -28.08 3.91 3.55
CA LEU A 30 -28.01 3.92 5.01
C LEU A 30 -29.33 4.34 5.65
N THR A 31 -29.67 3.69 6.77
CA THR A 31 -30.73 4.09 7.69
C THR A 31 -30.14 4.87 8.88
N ALA A 32 -31.00 5.42 9.74
CA ALA A 32 -30.58 6.27 10.85
C ALA A 32 -29.63 5.59 11.86
N GLY A 33 -29.68 4.26 12.03
CA GLY A 33 -28.77 3.54 12.93
C GLY A 33 -27.61 2.82 12.23
N LEU A 34 -27.36 3.13 10.96
CA LEU A 34 -26.15 2.72 10.23
C LEU A 34 -25.26 3.92 9.92
N GLN A 35 -23.94 3.72 9.95
CA GLN A 35 -22.95 4.72 9.57
C GLN A 35 -21.81 4.11 8.78
N VAL A 36 -21.18 4.91 7.92
CA VAL A 36 -19.90 4.56 7.29
C VAL A 36 -18.81 4.57 8.36
N ALA A 37 -18.28 3.38 8.64
CA ALA A 37 -17.20 3.19 9.60
C ALA A 37 -15.82 3.40 8.97
N VAL A 38 -15.63 2.93 7.74
CA VAL A 38 -14.34 2.97 7.05
C VAL A 38 -14.58 3.18 5.56
N VAL A 39 -13.78 4.05 4.94
CA VAL A 39 -13.63 4.14 3.49
C VAL A 39 -12.21 3.70 3.16
N ASN A 40 -12.05 2.45 2.70
CA ASN A 40 -10.75 1.88 2.37
C ASN A 40 -10.26 2.32 0.98
N GLY A 41 -11.19 2.53 0.05
CA GLY A 41 -10.86 2.92 -1.31
C GLY A 41 -12.11 3.13 -2.16
N PRO A 42 -11.94 3.34 -3.47
CA PRO A 42 -13.04 3.70 -4.38
C PRO A 42 -14.19 2.70 -4.40
N GLU A 43 -13.90 1.41 -4.19
CA GLU A 43 -14.86 0.31 -4.28
C GLU A 43 -14.93 -0.52 -2.99
N GLN A 44 -14.45 0.01 -1.85
CA GLN A 44 -14.38 -0.75 -0.60
C GLN A 44 -14.72 0.12 0.61
N VAL A 45 -15.91 -0.12 1.17
CA VAL A 45 -16.47 0.62 2.30
C VAL A 45 -16.86 -0.35 3.42
N VAL A 46 -16.83 0.10 4.66
CA VAL A 46 -17.34 -0.65 5.81
C VAL A 46 -18.45 0.14 6.48
N VAL A 47 -19.57 -0.51 6.72
CA VAL A 47 -20.72 0.03 7.47
C VAL A 47 -20.72 -0.57 8.87
N SER A 48 -21.07 0.23 9.87
CA SER A 48 -21.30 -0.22 11.25
C SER A 48 -22.66 0.23 11.73
N GLY A 49 -23.22 -0.48 12.71
CA GLY A 49 -24.50 -0.12 13.30
C GLY A 49 -25.15 -1.25 14.10
N SER A 50 -26.46 -1.11 14.33
CA SER A 50 -27.23 -2.11 15.08
C SER A 50 -27.35 -3.43 14.29
N PRO A 51 -27.38 -4.60 14.97
CA PRO A 51 -27.43 -5.89 14.28
C PRO A 51 -28.64 -6.03 13.33
N GLY A 52 -29.83 -5.63 13.78
CA GLY A 52 -31.05 -5.75 12.98
C GLY A 52 -31.06 -4.86 11.73
N GLU A 53 -30.52 -3.65 11.81
CA GLU A 53 -30.39 -2.78 10.62
C GLU A 53 -29.31 -3.30 9.66
N LEU A 54 -28.22 -3.86 10.18
CA LEU A 54 -27.20 -4.50 9.34
C LEU A 54 -27.75 -5.73 8.63
N ASP A 55 -28.61 -6.51 9.28
CA ASP A 55 -29.29 -7.65 8.66
C ASP A 55 -30.14 -7.21 7.46
N ALA A 56 -30.96 -6.16 7.64
CA ALA A 56 -31.77 -5.58 6.58
C ALA A 56 -30.93 -4.97 5.45
N PHE A 57 -29.86 -4.24 5.79
CA PHE A 57 -28.94 -3.64 4.84
C PHE A 57 -28.22 -4.69 3.98
N VAL A 58 -27.74 -5.77 4.60
CA VAL A 58 -27.11 -6.91 3.89
C VAL A 58 -28.10 -7.52 2.90
N ALA A 59 -29.31 -7.83 3.33
CA ALA A 59 -30.33 -8.42 2.46
C ALA A 59 -30.68 -7.52 1.27
N ALA A 60 -30.79 -6.20 1.49
CA ALA A 60 -31.03 -5.24 0.43
C ALA A 60 -29.86 -5.14 -0.57
N CYS A 61 -28.61 -5.15 -0.08
CA CYS A 61 -27.43 -5.15 -0.93
C CYS A 61 -27.34 -6.43 -1.77
N GLU A 62 -27.54 -7.59 -1.17
CA GLU A 62 -27.51 -8.88 -1.88
C GLU A 62 -28.64 -8.99 -2.91
N GLY A 63 -29.83 -8.47 -2.60
CA GLY A 63 -30.95 -8.39 -3.55
C GLY A 63 -30.65 -7.57 -4.81
N ASP A 64 -29.78 -6.56 -4.69
CA ASP A 64 -29.32 -5.73 -5.79
C ASP A 64 -28.00 -6.21 -6.43
N GLY A 65 -27.48 -7.38 -6.01
CA GLY A 65 -26.23 -7.94 -6.51
C GLY A 65 -24.95 -7.26 -6.01
N VAL A 66 -25.04 -6.40 -4.98
CA VAL A 66 -23.87 -5.78 -4.33
C VAL A 66 -23.21 -6.78 -3.39
N GLN A 67 -21.90 -7.01 -3.58
CA GLN A 67 -21.16 -7.93 -2.73
C GLN A 67 -20.94 -7.32 -1.34
N VAL A 68 -21.39 -8.05 -0.32
CA VAL A 68 -21.23 -7.68 1.09
C VAL A 68 -20.65 -8.84 1.88
N ARG A 69 -19.93 -8.54 2.95
CA ARG A 69 -19.35 -9.53 3.85
C ARG A 69 -19.39 -9.03 5.29
N ARG A 70 -20.01 -9.82 6.17
CA ARG A 70 -19.96 -9.55 7.61
C ARG A 70 -18.52 -9.66 8.13
N ILE A 71 -18.13 -8.71 8.95
CA ILE A 71 -16.88 -8.73 9.69
C ILE A 71 -17.16 -9.47 11.00
N ALA A 72 -16.27 -10.38 11.39
CA ALA A 72 -16.42 -11.18 12.61
C ALA A 72 -16.12 -10.35 13.88
N VAL A 73 -16.97 -9.37 14.14
CA VAL A 73 -17.00 -8.50 15.32
C VAL A 73 -18.45 -8.32 15.77
N ASP A 74 -18.65 -8.20 17.07
CA ASP A 74 -19.96 -8.09 17.73
C ASP A 74 -20.19 -6.70 18.36
N TYR A 75 -19.47 -5.69 17.88
CA TYR A 75 -19.58 -4.29 18.27
C TYR A 75 -19.52 -3.37 17.04
N ALA A 76 -20.16 -2.20 17.11
CA ALA A 76 -20.11 -1.21 16.04
C ALA A 76 -19.09 -0.10 16.35
N SER A 77 -17.82 -0.33 16.04
CA SER A 77 -16.81 0.75 16.09
C SER A 77 -17.05 1.79 14.99
N HIS A 78 -16.55 3.02 15.19
CA HIS A 78 -16.75 4.15 14.28
C HIS A 78 -18.23 4.55 14.12
N SER A 79 -18.97 4.46 15.23
CA SER A 79 -20.41 4.75 15.31
C SER A 79 -20.75 5.51 16.61
N PRO A 80 -21.96 6.10 16.74
CA PRO A 80 -22.39 6.80 17.95
C PRO A 80 -22.40 5.90 19.19
N GLN A 81 -22.45 4.58 19.03
CA GLN A 81 -22.38 3.63 20.13
C GLN A 81 -21.07 3.77 20.93
N VAL A 82 -19.99 4.24 20.29
CA VAL A 82 -18.69 4.44 20.93
C VAL A 82 -18.72 5.57 21.99
N GLU A 83 -19.66 6.50 21.91
CA GLU A 83 -19.76 7.61 22.88
C GLU A 83 -19.96 7.12 24.32
N GLU A 84 -20.59 5.95 24.51
CA GLU A 84 -20.77 5.32 25.83
C GLU A 84 -19.44 4.97 26.51
N LEU A 85 -18.35 4.86 25.74
CA LEU A 85 -17.02 4.56 26.22
C LEU A 85 -16.15 5.80 26.41
N ARG A 86 -16.65 7.01 26.09
CA ARG A 86 -15.83 8.23 26.04
C ARG A 86 -15.08 8.49 27.34
N ASP A 87 -15.82 8.66 28.44
CA ASP A 87 -15.23 9.01 29.74
C ASP A 87 -14.25 7.93 30.23
N GLU A 88 -14.60 6.65 30.06
CA GLU A 88 -13.73 5.52 30.40
C GLU A 88 -12.44 5.53 29.57
N LEU A 89 -12.54 5.75 28.26
CA LEU A 89 -11.38 5.78 27.37
C LEU A 89 -10.47 6.97 27.65
N LEU A 90 -11.04 8.15 27.92
CA LEU A 90 -10.24 9.32 28.26
C LEU A 90 -9.49 9.12 29.57
N ASP A 91 -10.12 8.53 30.58
CA ASP A 91 -9.48 8.23 31.86
C ASP A 91 -8.35 7.19 31.71
N VAL A 92 -8.61 6.04 31.10
CA VAL A 92 -7.61 4.96 31.01
C VAL A 92 -6.46 5.29 30.06
N LEU A 93 -6.66 6.22 29.11
CA LEU A 93 -5.63 6.65 28.17
C LEU A 93 -4.94 7.96 28.58
N ALA A 94 -5.43 8.66 29.61
CA ALA A 94 -4.83 9.90 30.11
C ALA A 94 -3.30 9.81 30.39
N PRO A 95 -2.73 8.67 30.84
CA PRO A 95 -1.29 8.56 31.06
C PRO A 95 -0.43 8.49 29.78
N ILE A 96 -1.03 8.48 28.58
CA ILE A 96 -0.27 8.45 27.33
C ILE A 96 0.46 9.78 27.14
N GLU A 97 1.78 9.72 27.03
CA GLU A 97 2.64 10.86 26.67
C GLU A 97 3.07 10.73 25.21
N PRO A 98 2.29 11.27 24.24
CA PRO A 98 2.66 11.21 22.83
C PRO A 98 3.93 12.03 22.56
N ARG A 99 4.71 11.60 21.56
CA ARG A 99 5.95 12.26 21.14
C ARG A 99 5.99 12.37 19.63
N ALA A 100 6.68 13.39 19.13
CA ALA A 100 6.97 13.55 17.72
C ALA A 100 7.81 12.37 17.22
N GLY A 101 7.31 11.69 16.19
CA GLY A 101 7.94 10.58 15.51
C GLY A 101 8.88 11.07 14.41
N GLN A 102 9.83 10.22 14.03
CA GLN A 102 10.78 10.52 12.94
C GLN A 102 10.24 10.14 11.56
N VAL A 103 9.22 9.26 11.51
CA VAL A 103 8.57 8.82 10.28
C VAL A 103 7.27 9.62 10.13
N PRO A 104 7.03 10.29 8.98
CA PRO A 104 5.77 10.98 8.74
C PRO A 104 4.57 10.04 8.91
N LEU A 105 3.56 10.50 9.65
CA LEU A 105 2.32 9.76 9.86
C LEU A 105 1.17 10.48 9.18
N PHE A 106 0.58 9.83 8.18
CA PHE A 106 -0.68 10.27 7.59
C PHE A 106 -1.84 9.73 8.44
N SER A 107 -2.58 10.61 9.10
CA SER A 107 -3.69 10.19 9.95
C SER A 107 -4.94 9.93 9.11
N THR A 108 -5.51 8.74 9.25
CA THR A 108 -6.81 8.39 8.67
C THR A 108 -7.99 8.97 9.46
N VAL A 109 -7.72 9.66 10.58
CA VAL A 109 -8.73 10.38 11.37
C VAL A 109 -8.85 11.81 10.86
N THR A 110 -7.73 12.51 10.69
CA THR A 110 -7.72 13.92 10.25
C THR A 110 -7.67 14.06 8.73
N GLY A 111 -7.20 13.04 8.02
CA GLY A 111 -7.06 13.07 6.56
C GLY A 111 -5.80 13.80 6.08
N ASP A 112 -4.82 14.03 6.96
CA ASP A 112 -3.58 14.75 6.65
C ASP A 112 -2.37 14.17 7.40
N VAL A 113 -1.17 14.61 7.01
CA VAL A 113 0.06 14.35 7.78
C VAL A 113 0.02 15.14 9.08
N ILE A 114 0.26 14.47 10.21
CA ILE A 114 0.24 15.08 11.54
C ILE A 114 1.57 14.94 12.27
N ASP A 115 1.83 15.83 13.22
CA ASP A 115 2.80 15.58 14.28
C ASP A 115 2.21 14.54 15.25
N THR A 116 2.89 13.41 15.43
CA THR A 116 2.43 12.34 16.33
C THR A 116 2.43 12.74 17.80
N GLY A 117 3.03 13.88 18.16
CA GLY A 117 2.90 14.50 19.48
C GLY A 117 1.46 14.88 19.86
N VAL A 118 0.52 14.91 18.91
CA VAL A 118 -0.90 15.19 19.17
C VAL A 118 -1.74 13.93 19.45
N MET A 119 -1.15 12.74 19.42
CA MET A 119 -1.86 11.45 19.55
C MET A 119 -2.16 11.08 21.01
N ASP A 120 -2.83 11.98 21.72
CA ASP A 120 -3.26 11.85 23.12
C ASP A 120 -4.54 10.99 23.26
N ALA A 121 -5.10 10.95 24.48
CA ALA A 121 -6.33 10.21 24.76
C ALA A 121 -7.52 10.64 23.88
N GLU A 122 -7.67 11.94 23.61
CA GLU A 122 -8.76 12.46 22.79
C GLU A 122 -8.58 12.04 21.32
N TYR A 123 -7.35 12.05 20.80
CA TYR A 123 -7.06 11.52 19.47
C TYR A 123 -7.45 10.05 19.36
N TRP A 124 -7.10 9.21 20.35
CA TRP A 124 -7.42 7.79 20.31
C TRP A 124 -8.91 7.48 20.49
N PHE A 125 -9.63 8.29 21.27
CA PHE A 125 -11.09 8.24 21.31
C PHE A 125 -11.69 8.60 19.95
N THR A 126 -11.24 9.71 19.37
CA THR A 126 -11.67 10.19 18.04
C THR A 126 -11.41 9.13 16.97
N ASN A 127 -10.25 8.45 17.02
CA ASN A 127 -9.91 7.35 16.13
C ASN A 127 -10.90 6.18 16.21
N LEU A 128 -11.38 5.84 17.41
CA LEU A 128 -12.37 4.77 17.58
C LEU A 128 -13.79 5.22 17.17
N ARG A 129 -14.09 6.51 17.30
CA ARG A 129 -15.42 7.08 17.11
C ARG A 129 -15.72 7.52 15.67
N GLN A 130 -14.76 8.13 15.00
CA GLN A 130 -14.92 8.74 13.68
C GLN A 130 -14.66 7.74 12.56
N THR A 131 -15.21 8.03 11.38
CA THR A 131 -14.96 7.27 10.15
C THR A 131 -13.47 7.24 9.82
N VAL A 132 -12.95 6.05 9.49
CA VAL A 132 -11.57 5.89 9.03
C VAL A 132 -11.48 6.25 7.54
N ARG A 133 -10.72 7.30 7.22
CA ARG A 133 -10.50 7.82 5.86
C ARG A 133 -9.18 7.31 5.27
N PHE A 134 -9.11 6.01 5.02
CA PHE A 134 -7.93 5.41 4.39
C PHE A 134 -7.81 5.79 2.91
N ASP A 135 -8.95 5.99 2.24
CA ASP A 135 -9.04 6.60 0.90
C ASP A 135 -8.29 7.94 0.80
N ALA A 136 -8.51 8.83 1.77
CA ALA A 136 -7.86 10.14 1.81
C ALA A 136 -6.34 10.00 1.99
N ALA A 137 -5.91 9.06 2.84
CA ALA A 137 -4.50 8.75 3.04
C ALA A 137 -3.83 8.21 1.77
N LEU A 138 -4.49 7.29 1.05
CA LEU A 138 -3.97 6.79 -0.22
C LEU A 138 -3.85 7.91 -1.24
N LYS A 139 -4.89 8.74 -1.38
CA LYS A 139 -4.86 9.89 -2.30
C LYS A 139 -3.72 10.86 -1.97
N GLY A 140 -3.57 11.23 -0.70
CA GLY A 140 -2.50 12.12 -0.25
C GLY A 140 -1.11 11.55 -0.53
N LEU A 141 -0.88 10.27 -0.20
CA LEU A 141 0.40 9.61 -0.41
C LEU A 141 0.73 9.41 -1.90
N LEU A 142 -0.24 9.03 -2.72
CA LEU A 142 -0.08 8.91 -4.18
C LEU A 142 0.27 10.27 -4.80
N GLY A 143 -0.44 11.33 -4.40
CA GLY A 143 -0.19 12.71 -4.81
C GLY A 143 1.18 13.23 -4.37
N ALA A 144 1.67 12.80 -3.21
CA ALA A 144 3.01 13.10 -2.72
C ALA A 144 4.14 12.31 -3.39
N GLY A 145 3.82 11.42 -4.36
CA GLY A 145 4.82 10.70 -5.12
C GLY A 145 5.18 9.31 -4.57
N HIS A 146 4.51 8.82 -3.52
CA HIS A 146 4.75 7.47 -3.03
C HIS A 146 4.24 6.42 -4.03
N ARG A 147 5.05 5.37 -4.26
CA ARG A 147 4.76 4.32 -5.26
C ARG A 147 4.81 2.90 -4.71
N VAL A 148 5.48 2.67 -3.58
CA VAL A 148 5.55 1.33 -2.97
C VAL A 148 4.87 1.38 -1.61
N PHE A 149 3.86 0.52 -1.44
CA PHE A 149 3.04 0.40 -0.23
C PHE A 149 3.22 -1.00 0.35
N VAL A 150 3.55 -1.07 1.64
CA VAL A 150 3.76 -2.34 2.34
C VAL A 150 2.69 -2.49 3.41
N GLU A 151 1.84 -3.51 3.28
CA GLU A 151 0.85 -3.87 4.29
C GLU A 151 1.46 -4.83 5.31
N SER A 152 1.78 -4.31 6.49
CA SER A 152 2.30 -5.09 7.62
C SER A 152 1.16 -5.80 8.37
N SER A 153 0.75 -6.96 7.85
CA SER A 153 -0.36 -7.74 8.40
C SER A 153 -0.11 -9.26 8.29
N PRO A 154 -0.80 -10.08 9.12
CA PRO A 154 -0.76 -11.54 9.02
C PRO A 154 -1.46 -12.07 7.75
N HIS A 155 -2.24 -11.22 7.07
CA HIS A 155 -2.88 -11.51 5.79
C HIS A 155 -3.30 -10.20 5.13
N PRO A 156 -2.98 -9.95 3.84
CA PRO A 156 -3.30 -8.71 3.16
C PRO A 156 -4.82 -8.54 3.02
N VAL A 157 -5.31 -7.37 3.40
CA VAL A 157 -6.71 -6.98 3.21
C VAL A 157 -6.87 -5.61 2.53
N LEU A 158 -5.79 -4.83 2.42
CA LEU A 158 -5.77 -3.47 1.87
C LEU A 158 -5.00 -3.35 0.56
N VAL A 159 -4.17 -4.33 0.18
CA VAL A 159 -3.42 -4.33 -1.09
C VAL A 159 -4.31 -4.03 -2.29
N GLY A 160 -5.52 -4.60 -2.36
CA GLY A 160 -6.47 -4.33 -3.43
C GLY A 160 -6.95 -2.88 -3.47
N ALA A 161 -7.22 -2.27 -2.30
CA ALA A 161 -7.63 -0.87 -2.20
C ALA A 161 -6.54 0.09 -2.69
N VAL A 162 -5.26 -0.22 -2.42
CA VAL A 162 -4.12 0.55 -2.93
C VAL A 162 -4.09 0.53 -4.46
N SER A 163 -4.23 -0.66 -5.07
CA SER A 163 -4.26 -0.79 -6.54
C SER A 163 -5.41 0.00 -7.15
N GLN A 164 -6.62 -0.12 -6.60
CA GLN A 164 -7.80 0.61 -7.07
C GLN A 164 -7.64 2.13 -6.93
N ALA A 165 -7.08 2.60 -5.82
CA ALA A 165 -6.82 4.03 -5.64
C ALA A 165 -5.79 4.56 -6.65
N ALA A 166 -4.72 3.80 -6.92
CA ALA A 166 -3.73 4.16 -7.93
C ALA A 166 -4.34 4.24 -9.34
N GLU A 167 -5.16 3.26 -9.71
CA GLU A 167 -5.91 3.25 -10.97
C GLU A 167 -6.85 4.45 -11.08
N GLY A 168 -7.63 4.74 -10.03
CA GLY A 168 -8.58 5.85 -10.00
C GLY A 168 -7.91 7.23 -10.10
N GLU A 169 -6.70 7.39 -9.54
CA GLU A 169 -5.91 8.62 -9.64
C GLU A 169 -5.01 8.65 -10.90
N GLY A 170 -5.04 7.61 -11.75
CA GLY A 170 -4.24 7.53 -12.98
C GLY A 170 -2.72 7.42 -12.72
N VAL A 171 -2.32 6.92 -11.56
CA VAL A 171 -0.91 6.81 -11.15
C VAL A 171 -0.36 5.43 -11.53
N SER A 172 0.63 5.42 -12.41
CA SER A 172 1.32 4.20 -12.84
C SER A 172 2.53 3.86 -11.94
N GLY A 173 2.97 2.60 -12.02
CA GLY A 173 4.15 2.13 -11.28
C GLY A 173 3.93 1.94 -9.78
N VAL A 174 2.68 1.83 -9.33
CA VAL A 174 2.35 1.55 -7.93
C VAL A 174 2.48 0.05 -7.65
N THR A 175 3.18 -0.28 -6.57
CA THR A 175 3.34 -1.65 -6.07
C THR A 175 2.81 -1.73 -4.65
N ALA A 176 1.86 -2.63 -4.40
CA ALA A 176 1.31 -2.90 -3.08
C ALA A 176 1.65 -4.34 -2.67
N VAL A 177 2.32 -4.51 -1.53
CA VAL A 177 2.86 -5.79 -1.07
C VAL A 177 2.36 -6.10 0.33
N GLY A 178 1.78 -7.28 0.54
CA GLY A 178 1.45 -7.78 1.88
C GLY A 178 2.64 -8.53 2.51
N THR A 179 2.79 -8.47 3.83
CA THR A 179 3.91 -9.14 4.52
C THR A 179 3.73 -10.64 4.70
N LEU A 180 2.57 -11.09 5.19
CA LEU A 180 2.27 -12.50 5.44
C LEU A 180 0.93 -12.87 4.79
N ARG A 181 0.62 -14.16 4.70
CA ARG A 181 -0.69 -14.63 4.23
C ARG A 181 -1.23 -15.72 5.15
N ARG A 182 -2.56 -15.86 5.21
CA ARG A 182 -3.22 -16.95 5.92
C ARG A 182 -2.67 -18.29 5.44
N ASN A 183 -2.30 -19.15 6.38
CA ASN A 183 -1.68 -20.45 6.14
C ASN A 183 -0.28 -20.41 5.47
N GLU A 184 0.30 -19.22 5.31
CA GLU A 184 1.65 -19.00 4.78
C GLU A 184 2.42 -18.11 5.77
N GLY A 185 2.71 -18.66 6.95
CA GLY A 185 3.55 -18.00 7.94
C GLY A 185 5.05 -18.18 7.68
N GLY A 186 5.87 -17.60 8.56
CA GLY A 186 7.30 -17.89 8.65
C GLY A 186 8.19 -17.05 7.72
N SER A 187 9.49 -17.33 7.80
CA SER A 187 10.55 -16.55 7.15
C SER A 187 10.51 -16.62 5.63
N ALA A 188 10.08 -17.75 5.04
CA ALA A 188 10.01 -17.90 3.59
C ALA A 188 9.00 -16.93 2.95
N ARG A 189 7.79 -16.80 3.52
CA ARG A 189 6.79 -15.83 3.05
C ARG A 189 7.28 -14.39 3.22
N LEU A 190 7.91 -14.09 4.36
CA LEU A 190 8.48 -12.76 4.62
C LEU A 190 9.60 -12.42 3.61
N LEU A 191 10.50 -13.36 3.32
CA LEU A 191 11.55 -13.21 2.31
C LEU A 191 10.97 -12.97 0.93
N GLN A 192 9.91 -13.69 0.57
CA GLN A 192 9.21 -13.46 -0.69
C GLN A 192 8.63 -12.04 -0.77
N SER A 193 7.98 -11.56 0.29
CA SER A 193 7.47 -10.18 0.33
C SER A 193 8.58 -9.12 0.29
N LEU A 194 9.73 -9.36 0.93
CA LEU A 194 10.91 -8.50 0.79
C LEU A 194 11.46 -8.52 -0.64
N ALA A 195 11.46 -9.67 -1.31
CA ALA A 195 11.87 -9.78 -2.70
C ALA A 195 10.91 -9.03 -3.65
N GLU A 196 9.60 -9.07 -3.38
CA GLU A 196 8.60 -8.30 -4.12
C GLU A 196 8.88 -6.78 -3.99
N VAL A 197 9.22 -6.31 -2.78
CA VAL A 197 9.63 -4.92 -2.53
C VAL A 197 10.94 -4.57 -3.25
N PHE A 198 11.92 -5.47 -3.24
CA PHE A 198 13.19 -5.29 -3.94
C PHE A 198 13.02 -5.19 -5.46
N VAL A 199 12.20 -6.06 -6.04
CA VAL A 199 11.88 -6.04 -7.49
C VAL A 199 11.08 -4.78 -7.86
N ALA A 200 10.30 -4.22 -6.93
CA ALA A 200 9.65 -2.92 -7.09
C ALA A 200 10.63 -1.73 -7.08
N GLY A 201 11.92 -1.96 -6.86
CA GLY A 201 12.99 -0.98 -6.96
C GLY A 201 13.45 -0.37 -5.64
N LEU A 202 12.94 -0.85 -4.49
CA LEU A 202 13.45 -0.42 -3.19
C LEU A 202 14.70 -1.20 -2.78
N ALA A 203 15.62 -0.50 -2.11
CA ALA A 203 16.78 -1.15 -1.50
C ALA A 203 16.34 -1.99 -0.29
N VAL A 204 16.78 -3.25 -0.25
CA VAL A 204 16.60 -4.15 0.88
C VAL A 204 17.98 -4.56 1.38
N ASP A 205 18.23 -4.40 2.68
CA ASP A 205 19.45 -4.92 3.31
C ASP A 205 19.32 -6.43 3.53
N TRP A 206 20.01 -7.19 2.68
CA TRP A 206 20.05 -8.65 2.75
C TRP A 206 21.09 -9.18 3.73
N SER A 207 21.95 -8.32 4.28
CA SER A 207 23.09 -8.72 5.12
C SER A 207 22.68 -9.59 6.32
N PRO A 208 21.58 -9.31 7.05
CA PRO A 208 21.13 -10.15 8.17
C PRO A 208 20.77 -11.58 7.75
N TRP A 209 20.30 -11.78 6.51
CA TRP A 209 19.89 -13.08 5.99
C TRP A 209 21.04 -13.97 5.56
N VAL A 210 22.20 -13.37 5.28
CA VAL A 210 23.42 -14.07 4.85
C VAL A 210 24.53 -14.01 5.91
N ALA A 211 24.21 -13.57 7.12
CA ALA A 211 25.15 -13.47 8.22
C ALA A 211 25.82 -14.84 8.50
N GLY A 212 27.15 -14.85 8.59
CA GLY A 212 27.94 -16.08 8.73
C GLY A 212 28.18 -16.85 7.42
N GLY A 213 27.69 -16.34 6.29
CA GLY A 213 28.00 -16.86 4.96
C GLY A 213 29.44 -16.57 4.53
N ARG A 214 29.85 -17.21 3.42
CA ARG A 214 31.13 -16.94 2.75
C ARG A 214 30.88 -16.53 1.30
N LEU A 215 31.76 -15.72 0.74
CA LEU A 215 31.75 -15.42 -0.69
C LEU A 215 32.07 -16.68 -1.50
N VAL A 216 31.35 -16.87 -2.60
CA VAL A 216 31.53 -17.97 -3.55
C VAL A 216 31.61 -17.39 -4.97
N GLU A 217 32.31 -18.08 -5.86
CA GLU A 217 32.37 -17.69 -7.26
C GLU A 217 31.01 -17.93 -7.94
N LEU A 218 30.52 -16.94 -8.67
CA LEU A 218 29.29 -16.99 -9.46
C LEU A 218 29.58 -16.58 -10.91
N PRO A 219 28.75 -16.99 -11.88
CA PRO A 219 28.88 -16.51 -13.25
C PRO A 219 28.94 -14.98 -13.34
N THR A 220 29.82 -14.46 -14.19
CA THR A 220 29.92 -13.02 -14.46
C THR A 220 28.68 -12.50 -15.19
N TYR A 221 28.51 -11.18 -15.23
CA TYR A 221 27.37 -10.52 -15.87
C TYR A 221 27.13 -11.00 -17.32
N ALA A 222 25.89 -11.40 -17.62
CA ALA A 222 25.48 -11.87 -18.94
C ALA A 222 25.22 -10.69 -19.90
N PHE A 223 26.29 -10.08 -20.42
CA PHE A 223 26.20 -8.95 -21.35
C PHE A 223 25.29 -9.24 -22.56
N GLN A 224 24.30 -8.37 -22.77
CA GLN A 224 23.44 -8.34 -23.97
C GLN A 224 24.18 -7.64 -25.12
N ARG A 225 25.09 -8.38 -25.77
CA ARG A 225 26.08 -7.83 -26.69
C ARG A 225 25.45 -7.30 -27.98
N ARG A 226 25.92 -6.14 -28.43
CA ARG A 226 25.69 -5.61 -29.78
C ARG A 226 27.04 -5.35 -30.44
N ARG A 227 27.09 -5.48 -31.77
CA ARG A 227 28.30 -5.18 -32.53
C ARG A 227 28.48 -3.67 -32.61
N HIS A 228 29.55 -3.17 -32.00
CA HIS A 228 30.00 -1.79 -32.16
C HIS A 228 31.31 -1.79 -32.93
N TRP A 229 31.30 -1.21 -34.13
CA TRP A 229 32.48 -1.12 -34.99
C TRP A 229 32.43 0.21 -35.75
N LEU A 230 33.52 0.98 -35.70
CA LEU A 230 33.66 2.17 -36.54
C LEU A 230 33.97 1.70 -37.96
N PRO A 231 33.16 2.07 -38.97
CA PRO A 231 33.56 1.87 -40.36
C PRO A 231 34.89 2.58 -40.58
N ALA A 232 35.84 1.94 -41.26
CA ALA A 232 37.02 2.64 -41.73
C ALA A 232 36.54 3.82 -42.58
N GLY A 233 36.87 5.05 -42.18
CA GLY A 233 36.57 6.22 -42.98
C GLY A 233 37.13 5.98 -44.39
N ARG A 234 36.33 6.18 -45.43
CA ARG A 234 36.89 6.33 -46.78
C ARG A 234 37.93 7.43 -46.66
N SER A 235 39.21 7.07 -46.83
CA SER A 235 40.25 8.07 -47.05
C SER A 235 39.72 8.96 -48.18
N VAL A 236 39.55 10.26 -47.90
CA VAL A 236 39.09 11.25 -48.87
C VAL A 236 40.16 11.48 -49.96
N VAL A 237 41.33 10.86 -49.81
CA VAL A 237 42.37 10.78 -50.82
C VAL A 237 42.39 9.37 -51.39
N ASP A 238 41.62 9.17 -52.47
CA ASP A 238 41.80 8.03 -53.35
C ASP A 238 43.13 8.22 -54.10
N ALA A 239 44.01 7.22 -54.06
CA ALA A 239 45.27 7.23 -54.81
C ALA A 239 45.03 7.51 -56.32
N ALA A 240 43.87 7.10 -56.85
CA ALA A 240 43.47 7.40 -58.21
C ALA A 240 43.28 8.91 -58.47
N GLY A 241 42.84 9.69 -57.47
CA GLY A 241 42.72 11.15 -57.57
C GLY A 241 44.07 11.88 -57.63
N LEU A 242 45.16 11.22 -57.22
CA LEU A 242 46.53 11.72 -57.27
C LEU A 242 47.35 11.14 -58.44
N GLY A 243 46.72 10.39 -59.35
CA GLY A 243 47.38 9.76 -60.50
C GLY A 243 48.24 8.55 -60.16
N LEU A 244 48.14 8.03 -58.93
CA LEU A 244 48.93 6.90 -58.45
C LEU A 244 48.10 5.60 -58.55
N ARG A 245 48.78 4.49 -58.88
CA ARG A 245 48.12 3.18 -58.93
C ARG A 245 47.98 2.59 -57.52
N PRO A 246 46.84 1.97 -57.19
CA PRO A 246 46.71 1.23 -55.93
C PRO A 246 47.80 0.16 -55.85
N ALA A 247 48.57 0.11 -54.75
CA ALA A 247 49.69 -0.82 -54.63
C ALA A 247 49.26 -2.29 -54.40
N GLY A 248 47.95 -2.54 -54.21
CA GLY A 248 47.42 -3.87 -53.91
C GLY A 248 47.93 -4.47 -52.60
N HIS A 249 48.57 -3.66 -51.75
CA HIS A 249 49.24 -4.10 -50.53
C HIS A 249 48.51 -3.56 -49.29
N PRO A 250 48.26 -4.40 -48.25
CA PRO A 250 47.42 -4.02 -47.10
C PRO A 250 47.97 -2.87 -46.25
N LEU A 251 49.25 -2.51 -46.40
CA LEU A 251 49.89 -1.40 -45.68
C LEU A 251 50.41 -0.27 -46.58
N LEU A 252 50.26 -0.37 -47.91
CA LEU A 252 50.72 0.66 -48.85
C LEU A 252 49.55 1.04 -49.75
N GLY A 253 49.08 2.28 -49.63
CA GLY A 253 47.90 2.77 -50.35
C GLY A 253 48.12 3.05 -51.84
N ALA A 254 49.37 3.30 -52.25
CA ALA A 254 49.70 3.72 -53.62
C ALA A 254 51.15 3.36 -53.99
N ALA A 255 51.41 3.09 -55.27
CA ALA A 255 52.74 2.89 -55.85
C ALA A 255 53.03 3.93 -56.95
N VAL A 256 54.29 4.36 -57.06
CA VAL A 256 54.80 5.31 -58.08
C VAL A 256 55.37 4.54 -59.26
#